data_AF-A0A0B0PJY8-F1
#
_entry.id   AF-A0A0B0PJY8-F1
#
_cell.length_a   1.000
_cell.length_b   1.000
_cell.length_c   1.000
_cell.angle_alpha   90.00
_cell.angle_beta   90.00
_cell.angle_gamma   90.00
#
_symmetry.space_group_name_H-M   'P 1'
#
loop_
_entity.id
_entity.type
_entity.pdbx_description
1 polymer ?
#
loop_
_entity_poly.entity_id
_entity_poly.type
_entity_poly.pdbx_seq_one_letter_code
_entity_poly.pdbx_strand_id
1 'polypeptide(L)'
;MNQKARELQSQASESRVTLPSGDIPDLIKRKTAASYRELEARKSRVNQLEKLYMEMSLNKELQGQKRKLREDELVCPTSKPVYKWRSERKR
;
A
#
# COMPACT_ATOMS: atom_id res chain seq x y z
N MET A 1 2.66 48.81 22.94
CA MET A 1 2.79 47.34 22.82
C MET A 1 2.32 46.71 24.13
N ASN A 2 1.49 45.65 24.07
CA ASN A 2 0.86 45.04 25.26
C ASN A 2 1.80 44.07 25.99
N GLN A 3 1.79 44.07 27.33
CA GLN A 3 2.58 43.18 28.20
C GLN A 3 2.42 41.70 27.82
N LYS A 4 1.19 41.30 27.48
CA LYS A 4 0.83 39.94 27.06
C LYS A 4 1.58 39.45 25.82
N ALA A 5 1.91 40.37 24.89
CA ALA A 5 2.69 40.02 23.70
C ALA A 5 4.16 39.75 24.04
N ARG A 6 4.69 40.40 25.07
CA ARG A 6 6.07 40.16 25.57
C ARG A 6 6.16 38.85 26.32
N GLU A 7 5.15 38.50 27.12
CA GLU A 7 5.08 37.20 27.80
C GLU A 7 5.01 36.03 26.81
N LEU A 8 4.23 36.16 25.74
CA LEU A 8 4.17 35.14 24.69
C LEU A 8 5.50 34.99 23.94
N GLN A 9 6.21 36.08 23.66
CA GLN A 9 7.56 36.01 23.08
C GLN A 9 8.58 35.42 24.07
N SER A 10 8.48 35.75 25.36
CA SER A 10 9.32 35.18 26.41
C SER A 10 9.14 33.68 26.51
N GLN A 11 7.90 33.21 26.58
CA GLN A 11 7.58 31.78 26.64
C GLN A 11 7.95 31.04 25.35
N ALA A 12 7.80 31.66 24.18
CA ALA A 12 8.25 31.08 22.92
C ALA A 12 9.79 30.96 22.85
N SER A 13 10.50 31.87 23.51
CA SER A 13 11.97 31.87 23.61
C SER A 13 12.47 30.83 24.62
N GLU A 14 11.76 30.63 25.73
CA GLU A 14 12.04 29.59 26.73
C GLU A 14 11.64 28.18 26.24
N SER A 15 10.55 28.06 25.48
CA SER A 15 10.10 26.82 24.83
C SER A 15 11.00 26.40 23.66
N ARG A 16 11.83 27.34 23.17
CA ARG A 16 13.00 27.02 22.35
C ARG A 16 14.10 26.36 23.18
N VAL A 17 13.72 25.39 24.01
CA VAL A 17 14.59 24.34 24.49
C VAL A 17 15.21 23.76 23.24
N THR A 18 16.48 24.08 23.03
CA THR A 18 17.30 23.41 22.05
C THR A 18 17.21 21.94 22.46
N LEU A 19 16.43 21.16 21.71
CA LEU A 19 16.41 19.70 21.87
C LEU A 19 17.88 19.33 21.92
N PRO A 20 18.36 18.70 23.01
CA PRO A 20 19.74 18.28 23.02
C PRO A 20 19.91 17.47 21.74
N SER A 21 20.92 17.81 20.94
CA SER A 21 21.47 16.93 19.91
C SER A 21 22.15 15.77 20.64
N GLY A 22 21.40 15.12 21.52
CA GLY A 22 21.77 14.01 22.36
C GLY A 22 21.37 12.79 21.56
N ASP A 23 22.38 11.97 21.28
CA ASP A 23 22.26 10.73 20.56
C ASP A 23 21.01 9.96 21.01
N ILE A 24 20.08 9.70 20.08
CA ILE A 24 18.83 8.99 20.39
C ILE A 24 19.22 7.67 21.06
N PRO A 25 18.69 7.35 22.25
CA PRO A 25 19.02 6.12 22.95
C PRO A 25 18.91 4.91 22.00
N ASP A 26 19.91 4.03 22.01
CA ASP A 26 19.99 2.89 21.09
C ASP A 26 18.73 2.01 21.11
N LEU A 27 18.07 1.92 22.27
CA LEU A 27 16.79 1.23 22.40
C LEU A 27 15.71 1.82 21.48
N ILE A 28 15.62 3.15 21.37
CA ILE A 28 14.66 3.83 20.50
C ILE A 28 15.06 3.59 19.04
N LYS A 29 16.34 3.72 18.67
CA LYS A 29 16.82 3.42 17.31
C LYS A 29 16.45 1.99 16.88
N ARG A 30 16.68 1.02 17.76
CA ARG A 30 16.33 -0.40 17.53
C ARG A 30 14.83 -0.60 17.36
N LYS A 31 14.01 0.00 18.25
CA LYS A 31 12.54 -0.07 18.15
C LYS A 31 12.03 0.53 16.85
N THR A 32 12.55 1.70 16.48
CA THR A 32 12.21 2.37 15.22
C THR A 32 12.58 1.52 14.01
N ALA A 33 13.80 0.97 13.97
CA ALA A 33 14.24 0.09 12.89
C ALA A 33 13.38 -1.19 12.79
N ALA A 34 13.03 -1.81 13.92
CA ALA A 34 12.15 -2.97 13.96
C ALA A 34 10.74 -2.63 13.44
N SER A 35 10.18 -1.49 13.86
CA SER A 35 8.87 -1.01 13.41
C SER A 35 8.84 -0.79 11.89
N TYR A 36 9.85 -0.15 11.31
CA TYR A 36 9.93 0.03 9.86
C TYR A 36 10.04 -1.29 9.11
N ARG A 37 10.85 -2.24 9.60
CA ARG A 37 10.94 -3.58 9.00
C ARG A 37 9.59 -4.30 9.03
N GLU A 38 8.88 -4.22 10.15
CA GLU A 38 7.55 -4.81 10.28
C GLU A 38 6.54 -4.16 9.33
N LEU A 39 6.57 -2.83 9.20
CA LEU A 39 5.71 -2.10 8.27
C LEU A 39 5.91 -2.56 6.82
N GLU A 40 7.17 -2.68 6.39
CA GLU A 40 7.49 -3.17 5.05
C GLU A 40 7.07 -4.64 4.85
N ALA A 41 7.24 -5.49 5.86
CA ALA A 41 6.74 -6.87 5.82
C ALA A 41 5.21 -6.92 5.67
N ARG A 42 4.48 -6.06 6.40
CA ARG A 42 3.02 -5.96 6.30
C ARG A 42 2.58 -5.48 4.91
N LYS A 43 3.21 -4.45 4.36
CA LYS A 43 2.94 -3.97 2.99
C LYS A 43 3.18 -5.07 1.95
N SER A 44 4.31 -5.77 2.06
CA SER A 44 4.65 -6.89 1.18
C SER A 44 3.59 -7.99 1.23
N ARG A 45 3.15 -8.37 2.44
CA ARG A 45 2.10 -9.39 2.62
C ARG A 45 0.77 -8.95 2.00
N VAL A 46 0.37 -7.69 2.16
CA VAL A 46 -0.86 -7.16 1.54
C VAL A 46 -0.77 -7.26 0.02
N ASN A 47 0.35 -6.83 -0.58
CA ASN A 47 0.55 -6.92 -2.03
C ASN A 47 0.50 -8.37 -2.54
N GLN A 48 1.06 -9.32 -1.79
CA GLN A 48 0.97 -10.76 -2.13
C GLN A 48 -0.47 -11.27 -2.07
N LEU A 49 -1.23 -10.88 -1.04
CA LEU A 49 -2.64 -11.26 -0.90
C LEU A 49 -3.52 -10.65 -1.99
N GLU A 50 -3.26 -9.41 -2.38
CA GLU A 50 -3.96 -8.75 -3.49
C GLU A 50 -3.72 -9.49 -4.81
N LYS A 51 -2.46 -9.88 -5.09
CA LYS A 51 -2.12 -10.72 -6.25
C LYS A 51 -2.86 -12.06 -6.22
N LEU A 52 -2.82 -12.77 -5.10
CA LEU A 52 -3.53 -14.04 -4.94
C LEU A 52 -5.04 -13.88 -5.12
N TYR A 53 -5.62 -12.80 -4.61
CA TYR A 53 -7.04 -12.51 -4.78
C TYR A 53 -7.38 -12.24 -6.25
N MET A 54 -6.59 -11.43 -6.96
CA MET A 54 -6.78 -11.16 -8.39
C MET A 54 -6.66 -12.44 -9.23
N GLU A 55 -5.70 -13.30 -8.91
CA GLU A 55 -5.55 -14.60 -9.58
C GLU A 55 -6.75 -15.52 -9.27
N MET A 56 -7.18 -15.56 -8.00
CA MET A 56 -8.31 -16.37 -7.59
C MET A 56 -9.64 -15.88 -8.19
N SER A 57 -9.83 -14.56 -8.30
CA SER A 57 -11.03 -13.97 -8.90
C SER A 57 -11.08 -14.26 -10.39
N LEU A 58 -9.96 -14.09 -11.11
CA LEU A 58 -9.84 -14.48 -12.51
C LEU A 58 -10.15 -15.98 -12.67
N ASN A 59 -9.51 -16.85 -11.87
CA ASN A 59 -9.75 -18.29 -11.94
C ASN A 59 -11.22 -18.65 -11.68
N LYS A 60 -11.88 -18.01 -10.70
CA LYS A 60 -13.31 -18.19 -10.45
C LYS A 60 -14.18 -17.74 -11.62
N GLU A 61 -13.85 -16.61 -12.25
CA GLU A 61 -14.54 -16.18 -13.47
C GLU A 61 -14.38 -17.15 -14.63
N LEU A 62 -13.20 -17.78 -14.76
CA LEU A 62 -12.93 -18.79 -15.80
C LEU A 62 -13.61 -20.13 -15.53
N GLN A 63 -13.77 -20.51 -14.26
CA GLN A 63 -14.51 -21.72 -13.88
C GLN A 63 -16.02 -21.62 -14.19
N GLY A 64 -16.56 -20.42 -14.37
CA GLY A 64 -17.95 -20.23 -14.81
C GLY A 64 -18.09 -20.27 -16.33
N GLN A 65 -18.35 -21.44 -16.92
CA GLN A 65 -18.79 -21.69 -18.32
C GLN A 65 -18.15 -20.84 -19.45
N LYS A 66 -17.02 -20.18 -19.22
CA LYS A 66 -16.24 -19.41 -20.19
C LYS A 66 -15.12 -20.28 -20.74
N ARG A 67 -14.81 -20.12 -22.03
CA ARG A 67 -13.65 -20.77 -22.67
C ARG A 67 -12.52 -19.75 -22.86
N LYS A 68 -11.27 -20.23 -22.73
CA LYS A 68 -10.08 -19.53 -23.23
C LYS A 68 -10.23 -19.35 -24.75
N LEU A 69 -10.05 -18.13 -25.25
CA LEU A 69 -9.99 -17.85 -26.68
C LEU A 69 -8.64 -18.37 -27.21
N ARG A 70 -8.64 -19.14 -28.30
CA ARG A 70 -7.41 -19.60 -28.96
C ARG A 70 -6.81 -18.47 -29.81
N GLU A 71 -5.52 -18.53 -30.14
CA GLU A 71 -4.85 -17.49 -30.95
C GLU A 71 -5.55 -17.23 -32.29
N ASP A 72 -6.14 -18.27 -32.88
CA ASP A 72 -6.89 -18.22 -34.15
C ASP A 72 -8.20 -17.41 -34.08
N GLU A 73 -8.68 -17.07 -32.89
CA GLU A 73 -9.92 -16.32 -32.63
C GLU A 73 -9.66 -14.84 -32.25
N LEU A 74 -8.39 -14.42 -32.17
CA LEU A 74 -7.96 -13.06 -31.85
C LEU A 74 -7.92 -12.19 -33.12
N VAL A 75 -8.85 -11.22 -33.23
CA VAL A 75 -8.83 -10.21 -34.31
C VAL A 75 -7.59 -9.31 -34.22
N CYS A 76 -7.02 -9.14 -33.02
CA CYS A 76 -5.77 -8.42 -32.79
C CYS A 76 -4.82 -9.29 -31.93
N PRO A 77 -3.66 -9.69 -32.46
CA PRO A 77 -2.66 -10.41 -31.67
C PRO A 77 -2.22 -9.58 -30.47
N THR A 78 -2.51 -10.07 -29.27
CA THR A 78 -2.05 -9.46 -28.00
C THR A 78 -1.21 -10.50 -27.28
N SER A 79 -0.05 -10.13 -26.71
CA SER A 79 0.83 -11.11 -26.02
C SER A 79 0.23 -11.69 -24.73
N LYS A 80 -0.97 -11.25 -24.34
CA LYS A 80 -1.70 -11.68 -23.15
C LYS A 80 -2.95 -12.46 -23.54
N PRO A 81 -3.31 -13.53 -22.81
CA PRO A 81 -4.52 -14.30 -23.10
C PRO A 81 -5.78 -13.45 -22.91
N VAL A 82 -6.70 -13.50 -23.89
CA VAL A 82 -7.98 -12.79 -23.89
C VAL A 82 -9.12 -13.78 -23.63
N TYR A 83 -10.12 -13.35 -22.85
CA TYR A 83 -11.27 -14.17 -22.49
C TYR A 83 -12.56 -13.43 -22.86
N LYS A 84 -13.53 -14.12 -23.48
CA LYS A 84 -14.86 -13.57 -23.79
C LYS A 84 -15.95 -14.32 -23.02
N TRP A 85 -16.97 -13.58 -22.56
CA TRP A 85 -18.17 -14.17 -21.96
C TRP A 85 -18.98 -14.91 -23.04
N ARG A 86 -19.60 -16.04 -22.68
CA ARG A 86 -20.65 -16.64 -23.53
C ARG A 86 -21.88 -15.74 -23.47
N SER A 87 -22.60 -15.60 -24.59
CA SER A 87 -23.86 -14.84 -24.68
C SER A 87 -25.03 -15.49 -23.94
N GLU A 88 -24.80 -16.62 -23.27
CA GLU A 88 -25.82 -17.40 -22.57
C GLU A 88 -26.10 -16.81 -21.18
N ARG A 89 -27.37 -16.53 -20.87
CA ARG A 89 -27.78 -16.03 -19.56
C ARG A 89 -27.74 -17.15 -18.53
N LYS A 90 -27.21 -16.84 -17.33
CA LYS A 90 -27.35 -17.73 -16.18
C LYS A 90 -28.84 -17.96 -15.90
N ARG A 91 -29.21 -19.23 -15.80
CA ARG A 91 -30.56 -19.68 -15.45
C ARG A 91 -30.78 -19.58 -13.94
#